data_AF-A0A2V2B1U0-F1
#
_entry.id   AF-A0A2V2B1U0-F1
#
_cell.length_a   1.000
_cell.length_b   1.000
_cell.length_c   1.000
_cell.angle_alpha   90.00
_cell.angle_beta   90.00
_cell.angle_gamma   90.00
#
_symmetry.space_group_name_H-M   'P 1'
#
loop_
_entity.id
_entity.type
_entity.pdbx_description
1 polymer ?
#
loop_
_entity_poly.entity_id
_entity_poly.type
_entity_poly.pdbx_seq_one_letter_code
_entity_poly.pdbx_strand_id
1 'polypeptide(L)'
;MSSAHVADWTDHGVRSTRSTHGPLIRLRVDRLPGGGDPLPLWLWSSAAGMTGTDVDLRRQSFLRRFDLEHTFRMIKQTLGWTRPKLRTSEAADRWTWLIVVAHTQLRQAHPGPGPPGVQKPPPPPALPGPCTETHPARPR
;
A
#
# COMPACT_ATOMS: atom_id res chain seq x y z
N MET A 1 -12.58 -9.89 -6.45
CA MET A 1 -13.20 -9.25 -5.27
C MET A 1 -12.87 -10.08 -4.03
N SER A 2 -11.88 -9.68 -3.23
CA SER A 2 -11.58 -10.35 -1.96
C SER A 2 -12.80 -10.34 -1.03
N SER A 3 -13.28 -11.52 -0.62
CA SER A 3 -14.25 -11.67 0.46
C SER A 3 -13.56 -11.70 1.83
N ALA A 4 -14.14 -11.05 2.83
CA ALA A 4 -13.69 -11.08 4.22
C ALA A 4 -14.77 -11.75 5.09
N HIS A 5 -14.37 -12.73 5.90
CA HIS A 5 -15.25 -13.41 6.84
C HIS A 5 -14.73 -13.21 8.26
N VAL A 6 -15.62 -12.95 9.21
CA VAL A 6 -15.31 -12.81 10.64
C VAL A 6 -15.66 -14.11 11.35
N ALA A 7 -14.72 -14.63 12.14
CA ALA A 7 -14.94 -15.74 13.06
C ALA A 7 -14.45 -15.33 14.45
N ASP A 8 -15.07 -15.86 15.50
CA ASP A 8 -14.58 -15.69 16.87
C ASP A 8 -13.45 -16.69 17.15
N TRP A 9 -12.46 -16.27 17.93
CA TRP A 9 -11.23 -17.04 18.19
C TRP A 9 -11.47 -18.35 18.96
N THR A 10 -12.63 -18.49 19.61
CA THR A 10 -13.01 -19.62 20.49
C THR A 10 -13.15 -20.97 19.79
N ASP A 11 -13.23 -21.03 18.45
CA ASP A 11 -13.45 -22.28 17.69
C ASP A 11 -12.15 -23.01 17.30
N HIS A 12 -11.00 -22.56 17.80
CA HIS A 12 -9.70 -23.20 17.58
C HIS A 12 -9.18 -23.77 18.90
N GLY A 13 -9.30 -25.11 19.05
CA GLY A 13 -9.04 -25.88 20.27
C GLY A 13 -7.59 -25.91 20.79
N VAL A 14 -6.91 -24.77 20.84
CA VAL A 14 -5.56 -24.63 21.41
C VAL A 14 -5.69 -24.18 22.87
N ARG A 15 -5.38 -25.09 23.79
CA ARG A 15 -5.29 -24.78 25.23
C ARG A 15 -4.02 -23.96 25.49
N SER A 16 -4.12 -22.63 25.64
CA SER A 16 -3.04 -21.81 26.22
C SER A 16 -3.53 -20.63 27.07
N THR A 17 -2.86 -20.47 28.20
CA THR A 17 -3.00 -19.46 29.26
C THR A 17 -2.94 -18.01 28.76
N ARG A 18 -3.85 -17.16 29.27
CA ARG A 18 -4.19 -15.78 28.83
C ARG A 18 -4.58 -15.67 27.36
N SER A 19 -5.77 -16.18 27.04
CA SER A 19 -6.44 -15.84 25.79
C SER A 19 -6.93 -14.39 25.86
N THR A 20 -6.41 -13.50 25.00
CA THR A 20 -7.02 -12.18 24.78
C THR A 20 -8.19 -12.36 23.83
N HIS A 21 -9.40 -12.05 24.28
CA HIS A 21 -10.61 -12.13 23.45
C HIS A 21 -10.52 -11.12 22.30
N GLY A 22 -10.91 -11.53 21.10
CA GLY A 22 -10.90 -10.68 19.94
C GLY A 22 -11.28 -11.41 18.64
N PRO A 23 -11.99 -10.74 17.73
CA PRO A 23 -12.40 -11.32 16.45
C PRO A 23 -11.22 -11.63 15.53
N LEU A 24 -11.35 -12.73 14.79
CA LEU A 24 -10.43 -13.17 13.75
C LEU A 24 -11.04 -12.92 12.37
N ILE A 25 -10.37 -12.14 11.55
CA ILE A 25 -10.79 -11.78 10.19
C ILE A 25 -9.99 -12.64 9.20
N ARG A 26 -10.69 -13.47 8.44
CA ARG A 26 -10.10 -14.21 7.31
C ARG A 26 -10.20 -13.38 6.03
N LEU A 27 -9.05 -13.00 5.49
CA LEU A 27 -8.94 -12.35 4.19
C LEU A 27 -8.63 -13.40 3.13
N ARG A 28 -9.59 -13.62 2.22
CA ARG A 28 -9.34 -14.40 1.00
C ARG A 28 -8.84 -13.46 -0.09
N VAL A 29 -7.71 -13.80 -0.69
CA VAL A 29 -7.15 -13.07 -1.83
C VAL A 29 -7.48 -13.89 -3.07
N ASP A 30 -8.03 -13.27 -4.12
CA ASP A 30 -8.40 -14.01 -5.33
C ASP A 30 -7.22 -14.18 -6.29
N ARG A 31 -6.31 -13.20 -6.30
CA ARG A 31 -5.18 -13.18 -7.23
C ARG A 31 -4.01 -12.41 -6.64
N LEU A 32 -2.82 -13.01 -6.71
CA LEU A 32 -1.57 -12.34 -6.43
C LEU A 32 -0.98 -11.75 -7.73
N PRO A 33 -0.35 -10.56 -7.69
CA PRO A 33 0.28 -9.96 -8.87
C PRO A 33 1.37 -10.86 -9.51
N GLY A 34 2.02 -11.71 -8.71
CA GLY A 34 3.10 -12.61 -9.13
C GLY A 34 2.67 -14.00 -9.60
N GLY A 35 1.37 -14.28 -9.74
CA GLY A 35 0.88 -15.52 -10.37
C GLY A 35 0.90 -16.79 -9.51
N GLY A 36 0.92 -16.70 -8.18
CA GLY A 36 0.83 -17.86 -7.28
C GLY A 36 -0.56 -18.05 -6.64
N ASP A 37 -0.80 -19.25 -6.09
CA ASP A 37 -2.00 -19.55 -5.33
C ASP A 37 -2.02 -18.79 -4.00
N PRO A 38 -3.00 -17.90 -3.79
CA PRO A 38 -3.05 -17.08 -2.59
C PRO A 38 -3.44 -17.91 -1.37
N LEU A 39 -2.52 -18.02 -0.41
CA LEU A 39 -2.86 -18.49 0.92
C LEU A 39 -3.78 -17.47 1.63
N PRO A 40 -4.79 -17.94 2.37
CA PRO A 40 -5.64 -17.05 3.15
C PRO A 40 -4.82 -16.37 4.24
N LEU A 41 -5.04 -15.07 4.40
CA LEU A 41 -4.43 -14.28 5.46
C LEU A 41 -5.41 -14.13 6.63
N TRP A 42 -4.90 -14.19 7.85
CA TRP A 42 -5.67 -14.00 9.06
C TRP A 42 -5.23 -12.72 9.78
N LEU A 43 -6.19 -11.86 10.11
CA LEU A 43 -5.97 -10.69 10.95
C LEU A 43 -6.70 -10.88 12.27
N TRP A 44 -6.05 -10.59 13.38
CA TRP A 44 -6.67 -10.56 14.70
C TRP A 44 -6.84 -9.11 15.15
N SER A 45 -7.94 -8.81 15.82
CA SER A 45 -8.18 -7.49 16.44
C SER A 45 -8.58 -7.65 17.89
N SER A 46 -8.06 -6.78 18.76
CA SER A 46 -8.50 -6.71 20.17
C SER A 46 -9.86 -6.01 20.34
N ALA A 47 -10.38 -5.36 19.29
CA ALA A 47 -11.66 -4.66 19.33
C ALA A 47 -12.82 -5.66 19.24
N ALA A 48 -13.70 -5.68 20.26
CA ALA A 48 -14.92 -6.47 20.24
C ALA A 48 -16.03 -5.80 19.41
N GLY A 49 -17.02 -6.58 18.95
CA GLY A 49 -18.23 -6.04 18.31
C GLY A 49 -18.00 -5.35 16.95
N MET A 50 -17.03 -5.81 16.17
CA MET A 50 -16.70 -5.17 14.88
C MET A 50 -17.86 -5.24 13.88
N THR A 51 -18.15 -4.09 13.26
CA THR A 51 -19.07 -3.97 12.13
C THR A 51 -18.40 -4.36 10.80
N GLY A 52 -19.16 -4.44 9.70
CA GLY A 52 -18.57 -4.62 8.37
C GLY A 52 -17.56 -3.51 8.00
N THR A 53 -17.87 -2.26 8.34
CA THR A 53 -16.98 -1.10 8.17
C THR A 53 -15.67 -1.26 8.94
N ASP A 54 -15.74 -1.81 10.16
CA ASP A 54 -14.56 -2.09 10.96
C ASP A 54 -13.63 -3.10 10.29
N VAL A 55 -14.20 -4.17 9.72
CA VAL A 55 -13.47 -5.21 8.98
C VAL A 55 -12.81 -4.62 7.75
N ASP A 56 -13.52 -3.78 7.00
CA ASP A 56 -12.98 -3.10 5.82
C ASP A 56 -11.83 -2.16 6.19
N LEU A 57 -11.94 -1.41 7.28
CA LEU A 57 -10.86 -0.55 7.76
C LEU A 57 -9.61 -1.36 8.11
N ARG A 58 -9.77 -2.53 8.74
CA ARG A 58 -8.65 -3.41 9.12
C ARG A 58 -8.01 -4.06 7.89
N ARG A 59 -8.82 -4.46 6.91
CA ARG A 59 -8.35 -4.89 5.59
C ARG A 59 -7.56 -3.80 4.89
N GLN A 60 -8.10 -2.57 4.80
CA GLN A 60 -7.42 -1.45 4.16
C GLN A 60 -6.12 -1.08 4.88
N SER A 61 -6.12 -1.06 6.21
CA SER A 61 -4.92 -0.80 7.02
C SER A 61 -3.84 -1.85 6.77
N PHE A 62 -4.22 -3.13 6.67
CA PHE A 62 -3.29 -4.18 6.30
C PHE A 62 -2.67 -3.96 4.90
N LEU A 63 -3.49 -3.57 3.91
CA LEU A 63 -2.97 -3.30 2.56
C LEU A 63 -2.01 -2.10 2.53
N ARG A 64 -2.28 -1.06 3.33
CA ARG A 64 -1.41 0.12 3.49
C ARG A 64 -0.11 -0.17 4.25
N ARG A 65 0.08 -1.36 4.84
CA ARG A 65 1.33 -1.68 5.56
C ARG A 65 2.58 -1.57 4.70
N PHE A 66 2.43 -1.81 3.38
CA PHE A 66 3.53 -1.66 2.44
C PHE A 66 3.96 -0.19 2.30
N ASP A 67 3.08 0.76 2.55
CA ASP A 67 3.41 2.19 2.51
C ASP A 67 4.48 2.53 3.55
N LEU A 68 4.53 1.83 4.69
CA LEU A 68 5.59 2.02 5.69
C LEU A 68 6.96 1.62 5.15
N GLU A 69 7.07 0.43 4.53
CA GLU A 69 8.33 -0.01 3.92
C GLU A 69 8.80 0.99 2.86
N HIS A 70 7.90 1.40 1.97
CA HIS A 70 8.20 2.37 0.91
C HIS A 70 8.59 3.73 1.50
N THR A 71 7.92 4.18 2.55
CA THR A 71 8.27 5.42 3.25
C THR A 71 9.68 5.34 3.83
N PHE A 72 10.03 4.26 4.54
CA PHE A 72 11.39 4.09 5.07
C PHE A 72 12.43 3.96 3.97
N ARG A 73 12.11 3.29 2.86
CA ARG A 73 13.01 3.21 1.69
C ARG A 73 13.26 4.59 1.11
N MET A 74 12.21 5.38 0.88
CA MET A 74 12.29 6.74 0.36
C MET A 74 13.07 7.67 1.31
N ILE A 75 12.78 7.64 2.61
CA ILE A 75 13.51 8.41 3.63
C ILE A 75 15.01 8.10 3.62
N LYS A 76 15.39 6.82 3.54
CA LYS A 76 16.80 6.41 3.51
C LYS A 76 17.49 6.77 2.20
N GLN A 77 16.87 6.46 1.06
CA GLN A 77 17.53 6.53 -0.25
C GLN A 77 17.41 7.90 -0.91
N THR A 78 16.26 8.55 -0.78
CA THR A 78 15.96 9.84 -1.41
C THR A 78 16.36 10.98 -0.47
N LEU A 79 15.75 11.04 0.72
CA LEU A 79 16.04 12.09 1.70
C LEU A 79 17.40 11.94 2.40
N GLY A 80 18.03 10.77 2.27
CA GLY A 80 19.40 10.57 2.70
C GLY A 80 19.55 10.44 4.20
N TRP A 81 18.56 9.92 4.91
CA TRP A 81 18.59 9.78 6.37
C TRP A 81 19.88 9.11 6.90
N THR A 82 20.49 8.20 6.13
CA THR A 82 21.73 7.49 6.50
C THR A 82 23.00 8.05 5.85
N ARG A 83 22.92 9.16 5.10
CA ARG A 83 24.07 9.75 4.38
C ARG A 83 25.10 10.48 5.26
N PRO A 84 24.72 11.33 6.25
CA PRO A 84 25.71 12.10 6.97
C PRO A 84 26.48 11.25 8.00
N LYS A 85 27.79 11.52 8.13
CA LYS A 85 28.68 10.88 9.11
C LYS A 85 28.66 11.63 10.44
N LEU A 86 27.56 11.50 11.17
CA LEU A 86 27.35 12.16 12.47
C LEU A 86 28.16 11.45 13.55
N ARG A 87 28.79 12.22 14.45
CA ARG A 87 29.71 11.71 15.47
C ARG A 87 29.14 11.69 16.89
N THR A 88 27.99 12.31 17.11
CA THR A 88 27.31 12.39 18.41
C THR A 88 25.84 11.99 18.26
N SER A 89 25.25 11.44 19.33
CA SER A 89 23.83 11.08 19.38
C SER A 89 22.93 12.30 19.15
N GLU A 90 23.25 13.43 19.79
CA GLU A 90 22.48 14.67 19.66
C GLU A 90 22.44 15.18 18.21
N ALA A 91 23.55 15.06 17.47
CA ALA A 91 23.57 15.41 16.05
C ALA A 91 22.72 14.45 15.21
N ALA A 92 22.71 13.15 15.54
CA ALA A 92 21.86 12.15 14.89
C ALA A 92 20.36 12.39 15.14
N ASP A 93 19.99 12.80 16.36
CA ASP A 93 18.61 13.15 16.70
C ASP A 93 18.16 14.40 15.94
N ARG A 94 18.99 15.45 15.93
CA ARG A 94 18.71 16.68 15.16
C ARG A 94 18.56 16.38 13.67
N TRP A 95 19.41 15.53 13.10
CA TRP A 95 19.31 15.11 11.70
C TRP A 95 18.02 14.32 11.43
N THR A 96 17.65 13.41 12.33
CA THR A 96 16.40 12.64 12.21
C THR A 96 15.19 13.57 12.20
N TRP A 97 15.17 14.59 13.06
CA TRP A 97 14.11 15.60 13.07
C TRP A 97 14.04 16.40 11.77
N LEU A 98 15.19 16.82 11.19
CA LEU A 98 15.21 17.49 9.89
C LEU A 98 14.59 16.63 8.79
N ILE A 99 14.90 15.34 8.77
CA ILE A 99 14.32 14.38 7.82
C ILE A 99 12.81 14.22 8.02
N VAL A 100 12.34 14.11 9.27
CA VAL A 100 10.91 14.02 9.59
C VAL A 100 10.15 15.27 9.13
N VAL A 101 10.71 16.45 9.37
CA VAL A 101 10.13 17.72 8.93
C VAL A 101 10.08 17.79 7.41
N ALA A 102 11.17 17.47 6.71
CA ALA A 102 11.22 17.47 5.26
C ALA A 102 10.21 16.49 4.64
N HIS A 103 10.13 15.26 5.17
CA HIS A 103 9.12 14.27 4.76
C HIS A 103 7.69 14.80 4.96
N THR A 104 7.43 15.45 6.10
CA THR A 104 6.11 16.04 6.40
C THR A 104 5.75 17.16 5.42
N GLN A 105 6.70 18.05 5.13
CA GLN A 105 6.52 19.12 4.14
C GLN A 105 6.24 18.57 2.75
N LEU A 106 6.98 17.55 2.31
CA LEU A 106 6.73 16.88 1.03
C LEU A 106 5.34 16.23 0.97
N ARG A 107 4.89 15.60 2.07
CA ARG A 107 3.54 15.04 2.17
C ARG A 107 2.44 16.10 2.09
N GLN A 108 2.66 17.27 2.68
CA GLN A 108 1.72 18.39 2.62
C GLN A 108 1.70 19.05 1.23
N ALA A 109 2.85 19.14 0.57
CA ALA A 109 2.97 19.69 -0.77
C ALA A 109 2.46 18.75 -1.87
N HIS A 110 2.34 17.45 -1.58
CA HIS A 110 1.79 16.49 -2.53
C HIS A 110 0.31 16.82 -2.75
N PRO A 111 -0.13 17.14 -3.98
CA PRO A 111 -1.54 17.34 -4.26
C PRO A 111 -2.25 16.02 -3.90
N GLY A 112 -3.16 16.08 -2.93
CA GLY A 112 -3.97 14.92 -2.57
C GLY A 112 -4.71 14.39 -3.80
N PRO A 113 -5.28 13.17 -3.74
CA PRO A 113 -6.25 12.77 -4.75
C PRO A 113 -7.28 13.90 -4.87
N GLY A 114 -7.44 14.46 -6.08
CA GLY A 114 -8.42 15.49 -6.35
C GLY A 114 -9.82 15.01 -5.92
N PRO A 115 -10.78 15.92 -5.74
CA PRO A 115 -12.13 15.55 -5.37
C PRO A 115 -12.65 14.41 -6.29
N PRO A 116 -13.37 13.41 -5.74
CA PRO A 116 -13.90 12.33 -6.54
C PRO A 116 -14.70 12.91 -7.71
N GLY A 117 -14.24 12.67 -8.94
CA GLY A 117 -14.88 13.17 -10.17
C GLY A 117 -13.99 13.97 -11.11
N VAL A 118 -12.80 14.44 -10.69
CA VAL A 118 -11.85 15.06 -11.63
C VAL A 118 -11.05 13.97 -12.34
N GLN A 119 -11.69 13.33 -13.31
CA GLN A 119 -10.95 12.57 -14.32
C GLN A 119 -10.12 13.55 -15.14
N LYS A 120 -8.83 13.25 -15.34
CA LYS A 120 -8.04 13.94 -16.36
C LYS A 120 -8.78 13.74 -17.70
N PRO A 121 -9.01 14.80 -18.50
CA PRO A 121 -9.61 14.64 -19.81
C PRO A 121 -8.86 13.55 -20.57
N PRO A 122 -9.57 12.65 -21.29
CA PRO A 122 -8.92 11.63 -22.08
C PRO A 122 -7.91 12.31 -23.01
N PRO A 123 -6.73 11.69 -23.25
CA PRO A 123 -5.80 12.23 -24.23
C PRO A 123 -6.55 12.38 -25.58
N PRO A 124 -6.32 13.47 -26.33
CA PRO A 124 -6.93 13.63 -27.64
C PRO A 124 -6.64 12.41 -28.51
N PRO A 125 -7.57 11.99 -29.39
CA PRO A 125 -7.34 10.86 -30.27
C PRO A 125 -6.02 11.08 -31.01
N ALA A 126 -5.16 10.05 -31.01
CA ALA A 126 -3.95 10.07 -31.80
C ALA A 126 -4.36 10.39 -33.24
N LEU A 127 -3.81 11.47 -33.80
CA LEU A 127 -3.96 11.75 -35.21
C LEU A 127 -3.53 10.48 -35.97
N PRO A 128 -4.32 10.00 -36.94
CA PRO A 128 -3.89 8.89 -37.77
C PRO A 128 -2.51 9.27 -38.34
N GLY A 129 -1.49 8.50 -37.96
CA GLY A 129 -0.16 8.64 -38.53
C GLY A 129 -0.27 8.52 -40.05
N PRO A 130 0.69 9.09 -40.81
CA PRO A 130 0.68 8.98 -42.26
C PRO A 130 0.49 7.51 -42.64
N CYS A 131 -0.57 7.21 -43.40
CA CYS A 131 -0.71 5.90 -44.04
C CYS A 131 0.59 5.63 -44.76
N THR A 132 1.34 4.63 -44.30
CA THR A 132 2.51 4.18 -45.01
C THR A 132 1.98 3.64 -46.34
N GLU A 133 2.11 4.43 -47.40
CA GLU A 133 1.76 3.97 -48.74
C GLU A 133 2.57 2.70 -48.99
N THR A 134 1.85 1.59 -49.12
CA THR A 134 2.46 0.30 -49.43
C THR A 134 2.83 0.36 -50.90
N HIS A 135 4.10 0.65 -51.18
CA HIS A 135 4.63 0.68 -52.54
C HIS A 135 4.50 -0.72 -53.17
N PRO A 136 3.80 -0.90 -54.30
CA PRO A 136 3.67 -2.22 -54.91
C PRO A 136 5.03 -2.67 -55.46
N ALA A 137 5.43 -3.88 -55.10
CA ALA A 137 6.64 -4.52 -55.61
C ALA A 137 6.57 -4.65 -57.14
N ARG A 138 7.63 -4.20 -57.83
CA ARG A 138 7.82 -4.41 -59.28
C ARG A 138 8.06 -5.90 -59.57
N PRO A 139 7.36 -6.51 -60.53
CA PRO A 139 7.75 -7.82 -61.06
C PRO A 139 8.94 -7.68 -62.02
N ARG A 140 9.76 -8.74 -62.09
CA ARG A 140 10.85 -8.90 -63.07
C ARG A 140 10.34 -9.22 -64.46
#